data_AF-A0A286AJZ7-F1
#
_entry.id   AF-A0A286AJZ7-F1
#
_cell.length_a   1.000
_cell.length_b   1.000
_cell.length_c   1.000
_cell.angle_alpha   90.00
_cell.angle_beta   90.00
_cell.angle_gamma   90.00
#
_symmetry.space_group_name_H-M   'P 1'
#
loop_
_entity.id
_entity.type
_entity.pdbx_description
1 polymer ?
#
loop_
_entity_poly.entity_id
_entity_poly.type
_entity_poly.pdbx_seq_one_letter_code
_entity_poly.pdbx_strand_id
1 'polypeptide(L)'
;MLVSTIRDYSRYFCAMALGKEIDHELSRAFHDLRELKVDVAYPFLLELYRDYAMQYLSKSDFVNAVRWVEAYVFRRAVCAIPTNSMNKTFATFSKALKKDRYLESIAAHFLLLPSYRRFPSDDEYVRDIQTRDLYNFRSRSYWLRRFENHERKEVVPVDEYTVEHILPQNENLNTAWQESLGAEWKRIQQTWLHTLGNLTLTGYNSEYSDQTFIVKRDMEGGFTQSPLKVNQGLGEVHVWDESAIIERAKRLAKLAVQVWKSPKLDDTILAAYSPTAEPSSNYTINDHPHLTTPAMRSLFEVFRKEVLALDPCVSEEFLKLYVVYKAETNFVDVVPQAKRLRLSLNMSFAEIIDPKGICKDVTKLGRWGNGDVEVGLSSLEELPYVIGLVRQSLEKQLGDTSNA
;
A
#
# COMPACT_ATOMS: atom_id res chain seq x y z
N MET A 1 -30.55 -23.78 -8.76
CA MET A 1 -29.93 -22.76 -7.89
C MET A 1 -28.44 -22.60 -8.13
N LEU A 2 -27.60 -23.65 -8.13
CA LEU A 2 -26.15 -23.48 -8.33
C LEU A 2 -25.79 -22.94 -9.74
N VAL A 3 -26.41 -23.49 -10.79
CA VAL A 3 -26.16 -23.09 -12.20
C VAL A 3 -26.59 -21.64 -12.47
N SER A 4 -27.70 -21.19 -11.88
CA SER A 4 -28.16 -19.79 -12.01
C SER A 4 -27.18 -18.83 -11.33
N THR A 5 -26.71 -19.16 -10.13
CA THR A 5 -25.73 -18.34 -9.40
C THR A 5 -24.41 -18.25 -10.17
N ILE A 6 -23.88 -19.37 -10.67
CA ILE A 6 -22.64 -19.37 -11.48
C ILE A 6 -22.80 -18.49 -12.73
N ARG A 7 -23.94 -18.59 -13.42
CA ARG A 7 -24.24 -17.75 -14.59
C ARG A 7 -24.26 -16.27 -14.24
N ASP A 8 -24.86 -15.89 -13.11
CA ASP A 8 -24.96 -14.49 -12.71
C ASP A 8 -23.58 -13.91 -12.33
N TYR A 9 -22.78 -14.65 -11.55
CA TYR A 9 -21.38 -14.27 -11.27
C TYR A 9 -20.49 -14.21 -12.51
N SER A 10 -20.69 -15.10 -13.48
CA SER A 10 -20.00 -15.02 -14.77
C SER A 10 -20.34 -13.73 -15.52
N ARG A 11 -21.59 -13.28 -15.50
CA ARG A 11 -22.00 -12.00 -16.10
C ARG A 11 -21.36 -10.80 -15.39
N TYR A 12 -21.36 -10.79 -14.06
CA TYR A 12 -20.71 -9.74 -13.26
C TYR A 12 -19.21 -9.68 -13.54
N PHE A 13 -18.55 -10.85 -13.63
CA PHE A 13 -17.15 -10.93 -14.01
C PHE A 13 -16.90 -10.38 -15.42
N CYS A 14 -17.71 -10.74 -16.42
CA CYS A 14 -17.56 -10.18 -17.76
C CYS A 14 -17.74 -8.66 -17.78
N ALA A 15 -18.71 -8.13 -17.02
CA ALA A 15 -18.92 -6.69 -16.92
C ALA A 15 -17.68 -5.97 -16.37
N MET A 16 -17.14 -6.46 -15.25
CA MET A 16 -16.01 -5.86 -14.54
C MET A 16 -14.66 -6.13 -15.20
N ALA A 17 -14.33 -7.39 -15.47
CA ALA A 17 -12.99 -7.81 -15.88
C ALA A 17 -12.79 -7.80 -17.40
N LEU A 18 -13.87 -7.86 -18.19
CA LEU A 18 -13.79 -7.91 -19.67
C LEU A 18 -14.37 -6.65 -20.36
N GLY A 19 -14.66 -5.59 -19.60
CA GLY A 19 -15.15 -4.32 -20.15
C GLY A 19 -16.51 -4.43 -20.83
N LYS A 20 -17.41 -5.28 -20.30
CA LYS A 20 -18.77 -5.45 -20.81
C LYS A 20 -19.83 -4.73 -19.97
N GLU A 21 -19.40 -3.89 -19.03
CA GLU A 21 -20.30 -3.04 -18.24
C GLU A 21 -20.99 -2.00 -19.14
N ILE A 22 -22.30 -1.88 -18.99
CA ILE A 22 -23.17 -1.03 -19.80
C ILE A 22 -23.35 0.33 -19.13
N ASP A 23 -23.41 0.38 -17.79
CA ASP A 23 -23.44 1.65 -17.08
C ASP A 23 -22.09 2.37 -17.25
N HIS A 24 -22.14 3.57 -17.81
CA HIS A 24 -20.93 4.31 -18.19
C HIS A 24 -20.05 4.69 -16.99
N GLU A 25 -20.64 4.95 -15.83
CA GLU A 25 -19.90 5.36 -14.62
C GLU A 25 -19.16 4.17 -14.01
N LEU A 26 -19.86 3.03 -13.86
CA LEU A 26 -19.26 1.77 -13.43
C LEU A 26 -18.24 1.25 -14.44
N SER A 27 -18.54 1.33 -15.74
CA SER A 27 -17.63 0.88 -16.81
C SER A 27 -16.30 1.63 -16.75
N ARG A 28 -16.35 2.95 -16.52
CA ARG A 28 -15.15 3.77 -16.30
C ARG A 28 -14.39 3.34 -15.04
N ALA A 29 -15.09 3.14 -13.93
CA ALA A 29 -14.45 2.71 -12.68
C ALA A 29 -13.78 1.33 -12.79
N PHE A 30 -14.42 0.37 -13.46
CA PHE A 30 -13.82 -0.93 -13.72
C PHE A 30 -12.67 -0.87 -14.73
N HIS A 31 -12.74 0.03 -15.71
CA HIS A 31 -11.61 0.25 -16.62
C HIS A 31 -10.36 0.73 -15.89
N ASP A 32 -10.52 1.64 -14.93
CA ASP A 32 -9.44 2.11 -14.06
C ASP A 32 -8.85 0.96 -13.23
N LEU A 33 -9.70 0.10 -12.64
CA LEU A 33 -9.22 -1.09 -11.91
C LEU A 33 -8.47 -2.09 -12.80
N ARG A 34 -8.95 -2.33 -14.03
CA ARG A 34 -8.29 -3.26 -14.97
C ARG A 34 -6.91 -2.76 -15.37
N GLU A 35 -6.76 -1.46 -15.63
CA GLU A 35 -5.46 -0.90 -15.99
C GLU A 35 -4.48 -0.90 -14.80
N LEU A 36 -4.99 -0.63 -13.59
CA LEU A 36 -4.24 -0.75 -12.35
C LEU A 36 -3.95 -2.22 -11.96
N LYS A 37 -4.59 -3.20 -12.62
CA LYS A 37 -4.46 -4.65 -12.39
C LYS A 37 -4.81 -5.08 -10.96
N VAL A 38 -5.99 -4.68 -10.50
CA VAL A 38 -6.49 -4.94 -9.13
C VAL A 38 -7.28 -6.27 -9.03
N ASP A 39 -6.76 -7.34 -9.64
CA ASP A 39 -7.49 -8.61 -9.79
C ASP A 39 -7.81 -9.28 -8.44
N VAL A 40 -6.95 -9.06 -7.44
CA VAL A 40 -7.09 -9.59 -6.08
C VAL A 40 -8.34 -9.07 -5.34
N ALA A 41 -8.92 -7.95 -5.78
CA ALA A 41 -10.16 -7.41 -5.20
C ALA A 41 -11.42 -7.99 -5.86
N TYR A 42 -11.31 -8.76 -6.95
CA TYR A 42 -12.48 -9.24 -7.69
C TYR A 42 -13.45 -10.06 -6.86
N PRO A 43 -13.04 -10.98 -5.97
CA PRO A 43 -14.01 -11.71 -5.14
C PRO A 43 -14.91 -10.77 -4.31
N PHE A 44 -14.32 -9.74 -3.69
CA PHE A 44 -15.05 -8.72 -2.94
C PHE A 44 -15.95 -7.90 -3.86
N LEU A 45 -15.44 -7.42 -4.99
CA LEU A 45 -16.21 -6.60 -5.93
C LEU A 45 -17.35 -7.36 -6.61
N LEU A 46 -17.21 -8.68 -6.83
CA LEU A 46 -18.27 -9.54 -7.33
C LEU A 46 -19.41 -9.71 -6.31
N GLU A 47 -19.10 -9.77 -5.01
CA GLU A 47 -20.11 -9.72 -3.96
C GLU A 47 -20.88 -8.39 -4.00
N LEU A 48 -20.17 -7.26 -4.13
CA LEU A 48 -20.78 -5.94 -4.25
C LEU A 48 -21.65 -5.80 -5.50
N TYR A 49 -21.20 -6.34 -6.63
CA TYR A 49 -21.97 -6.30 -7.87
C TYR A 49 -23.28 -7.07 -7.70
N ARG A 50 -23.23 -8.27 -7.10
CA ARG A 50 -24.44 -9.04 -6.81
C ARG A 50 -25.41 -8.23 -5.96
N ASP A 51 -24.92 -7.59 -4.91
CA ASP A 51 -25.76 -6.79 -4.00
C ASP A 51 -26.32 -5.54 -4.67
N TYR A 52 -25.57 -4.95 -5.60
CA TYR A 52 -26.08 -3.89 -6.48
C TYR A 52 -27.21 -4.40 -7.38
N ALA A 53 -27.02 -5.56 -8.03
CA ALA A 53 -28.04 -6.18 -8.87
C ALA A 53 -29.30 -6.60 -8.08
N MET A 54 -29.15 -6.94 -6.80
CA MET A 54 -30.25 -7.24 -5.87
C MET A 54 -30.82 -6.01 -5.16
N GLN A 55 -30.33 -4.81 -5.49
CA GLN A 55 -30.78 -3.52 -4.92
C GLN A 55 -30.50 -3.36 -3.41
N TYR A 56 -29.59 -4.15 -2.83
CA TYR A 56 -29.06 -3.93 -1.48
C TYR A 56 -28.00 -2.83 -1.44
N LEU A 57 -27.36 -2.56 -2.58
CA LEU A 57 -26.34 -1.53 -2.75
C LEU A 57 -26.77 -0.56 -3.84
N SER A 58 -26.74 0.74 -3.56
CA SER A 58 -27.03 1.75 -4.57
C SER A 58 -25.89 1.85 -5.60
N LYS A 59 -26.19 2.35 -6.80
CA LYS A 59 -25.15 2.57 -7.83
C LYS A 59 -24.05 3.50 -7.33
N SER A 60 -24.42 4.61 -6.70
CA SER A 60 -23.46 5.60 -6.19
C SER A 60 -22.53 5.00 -5.13
N ASP A 61 -23.08 4.19 -4.24
CA ASP A 61 -22.28 3.53 -3.21
C ASP A 61 -21.36 2.46 -3.79
N PHE A 62 -21.82 1.72 -4.82
CA PHE A 62 -20.97 0.77 -5.51
C PHE A 62 -19.81 1.46 -6.22
N VAL A 63 -20.08 2.56 -6.95
CA VAL A 63 -19.03 3.38 -7.56
C VAL A 63 -18.05 3.87 -6.50
N ASN A 64 -18.53 4.41 -5.38
CA ASN A 64 -17.67 4.87 -4.28
C ASN A 64 -16.78 3.76 -3.72
N ALA A 65 -17.33 2.57 -3.49
CA ALA A 65 -16.57 1.42 -3.02
C ALA A 65 -15.47 1.02 -4.03
N VAL A 66 -15.78 0.99 -5.33
CA VAL A 66 -14.81 0.73 -6.41
C VAL A 66 -13.71 1.79 -6.42
N ARG A 67 -14.06 3.07 -6.23
CA ARG A 67 -13.09 4.18 -6.16
C ARG A 67 -12.19 4.11 -4.92
N TRP A 68 -12.69 3.60 -3.78
CA TRP A 68 -11.84 3.36 -2.61
C TRP A 68 -10.89 2.18 -2.80
N VAL A 69 -11.33 1.11 -3.47
CA VAL A 69 -10.44 0.01 -3.87
C VAL A 69 -9.32 0.53 -4.78
N GLU A 70 -9.67 1.32 -5.79
CA GLU A 70 -8.73 1.97 -6.70
C GLU A 70 -7.71 2.85 -5.93
N ALA A 71 -8.22 3.75 -5.08
CA ALA A 71 -7.39 4.66 -4.30
C ALA A 71 -6.47 3.93 -3.32
N TYR A 72 -6.99 2.91 -2.63
CA TYR A 72 -6.21 2.07 -1.71
C TYR A 72 -4.99 1.46 -2.41
N VAL A 73 -5.22 0.81 -3.56
CA VAL A 73 -4.14 0.13 -4.29
C VAL A 73 -3.13 1.11 -4.85
N PHE A 74 -3.60 2.20 -5.46
CA PHE A 74 -2.70 3.18 -6.05
C PHE A 74 -1.85 3.89 -4.99
N ARG A 75 -2.47 4.33 -3.87
CA ARG A 75 -1.74 4.96 -2.77
C ARG A 75 -0.70 4.02 -2.17
N ARG A 76 -1.03 2.73 -1.95
CA ARG A 76 -0.05 1.76 -1.43
C ARG A 76 1.14 1.61 -2.35
N ALA A 77 0.92 1.55 -3.66
CA ALA A 77 2.01 1.48 -4.63
C ALA A 77 2.90 2.74 -4.59
N VAL A 78 2.31 3.92 -4.45
CA VAL A 78 3.04 5.20 -4.31
C VAL A 78 3.78 5.34 -2.98
N CYS A 79 3.26 4.74 -1.89
CA CYS A 79 3.90 4.71 -0.58
C CYS A 79 4.81 3.49 -0.36
N ALA A 80 5.15 2.73 -1.42
CA ALA A 80 5.98 1.51 -1.35
C ALA A 80 5.49 0.45 -0.34
N ILE A 81 4.18 0.38 -0.08
CA ILE A 81 3.64 -0.66 0.80
C ILE A 81 3.51 -1.96 -0.01
N PRO A 82 4.11 -3.08 0.44
CA PRO A 82 4.10 -4.35 -0.29
C PRO A 82 2.71 -4.90 -0.62
N THR A 83 2.57 -5.59 -1.76
CA THR A 83 1.28 -6.07 -2.28
C THR A 83 0.91 -7.50 -1.86
N ASN A 84 1.85 -8.22 -1.25
CA ASN A 84 1.72 -9.57 -0.69
C ASN A 84 0.46 -9.78 0.18
N SER A 85 0.05 -8.76 0.92
CA SER A 85 -1.09 -8.81 1.82
C SER A 85 -2.45 -8.59 1.16
N MET A 86 -2.51 -8.12 -0.09
CA MET A 86 -3.75 -7.61 -0.71
C MET A 86 -4.86 -8.67 -0.80
N ASN A 87 -4.51 -9.91 -1.16
CA ASN A 87 -5.47 -11.02 -1.21
C ASN A 87 -6.14 -11.22 0.16
N LYS A 88 -5.34 -11.23 1.23
CA LYS A 88 -5.82 -11.39 2.60
C LYS A 88 -6.64 -10.17 3.03
N THR A 89 -6.21 -8.95 2.67
CA THR A 89 -6.96 -7.72 2.90
C THR A 89 -8.38 -7.82 2.35
N PHE A 90 -8.54 -8.06 1.05
CA PHE A 90 -9.87 -8.07 0.42
C PHE A 90 -10.75 -9.22 0.89
N ALA A 91 -10.16 -10.38 1.22
CA ALA A 91 -10.90 -11.50 1.79
C ALA A 91 -11.55 -11.19 3.15
N THR A 92 -11.05 -10.20 3.91
CA THR A 92 -11.67 -9.81 5.18
C THR A 92 -12.92 -8.96 5.04
N PHE A 93 -13.13 -8.29 3.89
CA PHE A 93 -14.24 -7.36 3.71
C PHE A 93 -15.61 -8.06 3.78
N SER A 94 -15.75 -9.26 3.21
CA SER A 94 -17.02 -10.01 3.22
C SER A 94 -17.55 -10.25 4.63
N LYS A 95 -16.67 -10.38 5.63
CA LYS A 95 -17.05 -10.54 7.05
C LYS A 95 -17.33 -9.21 7.74
N ALA A 96 -16.64 -8.15 7.35
CA ALA A 96 -16.78 -6.82 7.94
C ALA A 96 -18.01 -6.05 7.42
N LEU A 97 -18.55 -6.47 6.28
CA LEU A 97 -19.60 -5.79 5.56
C LEU A 97 -20.96 -5.89 6.30
N LYS A 98 -21.51 -4.73 6.66
CA LYS A 98 -22.84 -4.60 7.29
C LYS A 98 -23.84 -4.09 6.25
N LYS A 99 -24.77 -4.93 5.79
CA LYS A 99 -25.67 -4.62 4.66
C LYS A 99 -26.64 -3.47 4.97
N ASP A 100 -26.99 -3.25 6.24
CA ASP A 100 -27.78 -2.11 6.73
C ASP A 100 -27.03 -0.77 6.71
N ARG A 101 -25.69 -0.83 6.70
CA ARG A 101 -24.76 0.32 6.71
C ARG A 101 -23.63 0.08 5.71
N TYR A 102 -24.01 -0.23 4.48
CA TYR A 102 -23.14 -0.85 3.48
C TYR A 102 -21.86 -0.05 3.23
N LEU A 103 -21.97 1.19 2.73
CA LEU A 103 -20.81 2.02 2.41
C LEU A 103 -20.01 2.43 3.65
N GLU A 104 -20.70 2.74 4.75
CA GLU A 104 -20.08 3.08 6.04
C GLU A 104 -19.18 1.95 6.55
N SER A 105 -19.65 0.70 6.50
CA SER A 105 -18.86 -0.45 6.96
C SER A 105 -17.62 -0.70 6.08
N ILE A 106 -17.69 -0.45 4.78
CA ILE A 106 -16.52 -0.50 3.87
C ILE A 106 -15.52 0.58 4.25
N ALA A 107 -15.99 1.82 4.44
CA ALA A 107 -15.16 2.94 4.84
C ALA A 107 -14.45 2.67 6.17
N ALA A 108 -15.20 2.23 7.18
CA ALA A 108 -14.66 1.90 8.50
C ALA A 108 -13.62 0.77 8.40
N HIS A 109 -13.90 -0.28 7.63
CA HIS A 109 -12.96 -1.38 7.48
C HIS A 109 -11.64 -0.94 6.84
N PHE A 110 -11.67 -0.10 5.80
CA PHE A 110 -10.46 0.49 5.21
C PHE A 110 -9.67 1.34 6.22
N LEU A 111 -10.36 2.19 6.99
CA LEU A 111 -9.74 3.09 7.96
C LEU A 111 -9.14 2.36 9.17
N LEU A 112 -9.68 1.18 9.51
CA LEU A 112 -9.19 0.35 10.62
C LEU A 112 -8.17 -0.71 10.19
N LEU A 113 -7.76 -0.75 8.91
CA LEU A 113 -6.73 -1.69 8.47
C LEU A 113 -5.41 -1.44 9.21
N PRO A 114 -4.80 -2.48 9.80
CA PRO A 114 -3.59 -2.34 10.61
C PRO A 114 -2.37 -2.01 9.76
N SER A 115 -1.38 -1.36 10.38
CA SER A 115 -0.09 -0.91 9.82
C SER A 115 0.27 -1.45 8.42
N TYR A 116 0.67 -2.72 8.25
CA TYR A 116 1.15 -3.23 6.96
C TYR A 116 0.07 -3.36 5.85
N ARG A 117 -1.22 -3.40 6.22
CA ARG A 117 -2.39 -3.37 5.32
C ARG A 117 -3.06 -2.01 5.28
N ARG A 118 -2.57 -1.01 6.01
CA ARG A 118 -3.25 0.27 6.19
C ARG A 118 -3.55 0.98 4.87
N PHE A 119 -4.58 1.80 4.89
CA PHE A 119 -4.84 2.77 3.85
C PHE A 119 -3.90 3.97 4.07
N PRO A 120 -3.01 4.34 3.12
CA PRO A 120 -2.10 5.47 3.32
C PRO A 120 -2.83 6.79 3.56
N SER A 121 -2.39 7.54 4.57
CA SER A 121 -3.00 8.82 4.93
C SER A 121 -2.74 9.86 3.83
N ASP A 122 -3.53 10.95 3.82
CA ASP A 122 -3.32 12.04 2.87
C ASP A 122 -1.91 12.65 3.01
N ASP A 123 -1.42 12.85 4.23
CA ASP A 123 -0.10 13.46 4.47
C ASP A 123 1.05 12.59 3.99
N GLU A 124 0.99 11.29 4.26
CA GLU A 124 1.99 10.33 3.79
C GLU A 124 1.95 10.21 2.27
N TYR A 125 0.75 10.10 1.69
CA TYR A 125 0.59 9.99 0.25
C TYR A 125 1.11 11.24 -0.48
N VAL A 126 0.80 12.43 0.04
CA VAL A 126 1.30 13.70 -0.49
C VAL A 126 2.83 13.76 -0.41
N ARG A 127 3.42 13.33 0.71
CA ARG A 127 4.88 13.31 0.87
C ARG A 127 5.54 12.40 -0.17
N ASP A 128 5.04 11.18 -0.31
CA ASP A 128 5.70 10.15 -1.10
C ASP A 128 5.46 10.31 -2.60
N ILE A 129 4.29 10.79 -3.03
CA ILE A 129 4.00 10.95 -4.47
C ILE A 129 4.89 12.02 -5.13
N GLN A 130 5.38 12.99 -4.37
CA GLN A 130 6.22 14.08 -4.88
C GLN A 130 7.62 13.57 -5.29
N THR A 131 8.12 12.54 -4.63
CA THR A 131 9.51 12.05 -4.80
C THR A 131 9.58 10.65 -5.40
N ARG A 132 8.43 9.95 -5.51
CA ARG A 132 8.35 8.63 -6.16
C ARG A 132 8.78 8.70 -7.63
N ASP A 133 9.56 7.72 -8.06
CA ASP A 133 9.75 7.43 -9.49
C ASP A 133 8.42 6.96 -10.10
N LEU A 134 7.74 7.89 -10.78
CA LEU A 134 6.45 7.69 -11.43
C LEU A 134 6.58 7.36 -12.92
N TYR A 135 7.81 7.37 -13.46
CA TYR A 135 8.09 7.07 -14.86
C TYR A 135 8.37 5.58 -15.07
N ASN A 136 9.22 4.98 -14.23
CA ASN A 136 9.48 3.55 -14.24
C ASN A 136 8.43 2.76 -13.44
N PHE A 137 7.39 3.47 -12.98
CA PHE A 137 6.27 2.91 -12.26
C PHE A 137 5.42 2.02 -13.15
N ARG A 138 5.10 0.81 -12.68
CA ARG A 138 4.24 -0.16 -13.40
C ARG A 138 2.93 0.46 -13.90
N SER A 139 2.39 1.42 -13.16
CA SER A 139 1.11 2.09 -13.44
C SER A 139 1.30 3.52 -13.99
N ARG A 140 2.40 3.78 -14.73
CA ARG A 140 2.69 5.10 -15.33
C ARG A 140 1.53 5.64 -16.18
N SER A 141 1.13 4.90 -17.21
CA SER A 141 0.08 5.35 -18.14
C SER A 141 -1.24 5.57 -17.41
N TYR A 142 -1.56 4.67 -16.48
CA TYR A 142 -2.76 4.73 -15.66
C TYR A 142 -2.85 6.04 -14.89
N TRP A 143 -1.80 6.44 -14.15
CA TRP A 143 -1.91 7.60 -13.29
C TRP A 143 -2.05 8.89 -14.10
N LEU A 144 -1.33 9.02 -15.23
CA LEU A 144 -1.45 10.17 -16.12
C LEU A 144 -2.85 10.28 -16.72
N ARG A 145 -3.38 9.18 -17.28
CA ARG A 145 -4.74 9.13 -17.80
C ARG A 145 -5.77 9.50 -16.74
N ARG A 146 -5.66 8.86 -15.57
CA ARG A 146 -6.62 8.98 -14.48
C ARG A 146 -6.63 10.38 -13.89
N PHE A 147 -5.45 11.00 -13.79
CA PHE A 147 -5.25 12.37 -13.33
C PHE A 147 -5.80 13.38 -14.34
N GLU A 148 -5.47 13.23 -15.62
CA GLU A 148 -5.92 14.10 -16.70
C GLU A 148 -7.46 14.11 -16.83
N ASN A 149 -8.07 12.93 -16.74
CA ASN A 149 -9.51 12.75 -16.91
C ASN A 149 -10.33 12.84 -15.61
N HIS A 150 -9.68 13.19 -14.49
CA HIS A 150 -10.41 13.36 -13.22
C HIS A 150 -11.37 14.56 -13.28
N GLU A 151 -12.66 14.29 -13.03
CA GLU A 151 -13.78 15.25 -13.07
C GLU A 151 -13.99 15.91 -14.45
N ARG A 152 -13.50 15.30 -15.53
CA ARG A 152 -13.80 15.75 -16.88
C ARG A 152 -15.10 15.18 -17.41
N LYS A 153 -15.94 16.08 -17.95
CA LYS A 153 -17.13 15.71 -18.73
C LYS A 153 -16.72 15.23 -20.13
N GLU A 154 -15.83 15.98 -20.77
CA GLU A 154 -15.21 15.64 -22.06
C GLU A 154 -13.91 14.89 -21.80
N VAL A 155 -13.94 13.58 -22.02
CA VAL A 155 -12.79 12.71 -21.81
C VAL A 155 -11.77 12.96 -22.91
N VAL A 156 -10.51 13.14 -22.51
CA VAL A 156 -9.38 13.25 -23.43
C VAL A 156 -8.73 11.88 -23.62
N PRO A 157 -8.63 11.39 -24.87
CA PRO A 157 -8.00 10.11 -25.18
C PRO A 157 -6.48 10.24 -25.04
N VAL A 158 -5.96 9.93 -23.86
CA VAL A 158 -4.52 10.17 -23.61
C VAL A 158 -3.59 9.20 -24.33
N ASP A 159 -4.14 8.13 -24.91
CA ASP A 159 -3.38 7.10 -25.65
C ASP A 159 -2.71 7.67 -26.91
N GLU A 160 -3.17 8.84 -27.39
CA GLU A 160 -2.56 9.58 -28.50
C GLU A 160 -1.39 10.48 -28.07
N TYR A 161 -1.19 10.67 -26.76
CA TYR A 161 -0.09 11.47 -26.23
C TYR A 161 1.06 10.60 -25.72
N THR A 162 2.24 11.19 -25.71
CA THR A 162 3.44 10.60 -25.12
C THR A 162 3.72 11.23 -23.76
N VAL A 163 4.35 10.45 -22.89
CA VAL A 163 4.86 10.96 -21.60
C VAL A 163 6.11 11.77 -21.86
N GLU A 164 6.10 13.04 -21.46
CA GLU A 164 7.20 13.98 -21.61
C GLU A 164 7.91 14.24 -20.29
N HIS A 165 9.22 14.41 -20.40
CA HIS A 165 10.11 14.88 -19.35
C HIS A 165 10.45 16.35 -19.60
N ILE A 166 9.89 17.25 -18.78
CA ILE A 166 10.07 18.69 -18.99
C ILE A 166 11.56 19.04 -18.92
N LEU A 167 12.23 18.63 -17.83
CA LEU A 167 13.68 18.50 -17.75
C LEU A 167 14.11 17.22 -18.49
N PRO A 168 14.94 17.31 -19.55
CA PRO A 168 15.27 16.16 -20.38
C PRO A 168 16.06 15.06 -19.65
N GLN A 169 15.96 13.84 -20.18
CA GLN A 169 16.67 12.66 -19.67
C GLN A 169 18.15 12.61 -20.08
N ASN A 170 18.58 13.44 -21.03
CA ASN A 170 19.95 13.41 -21.54
C ASN A 170 20.97 13.71 -20.42
N GLU A 171 21.93 12.80 -20.23
CA GLU A 171 23.00 12.94 -19.23
C GLU A 171 23.88 14.18 -19.48
N ASN A 172 24.00 14.59 -20.75
CA ASN A 172 24.74 15.76 -21.17
C ASN A 172 23.77 16.90 -21.51
N LEU A 173 23.12 17.45 -20.47
CA LEU A 173 22.27 18.63 -20.61
C LEU A 173 23.03 19.78 -21.28
N ASN A 174 22.36 20.50 -22.19
CA ASN A 174 22.94 21.67 -22.82
C ASN A 174 23.22 22.79 -21.79
N THR A 175 24.06 23.75 -22.16
CA THR A 175 24.49 24.84 -21.26
C THR A 175 23.32 25.62 -20.68
N ALA A 176 22.27 25.87 -21.47
CA ALA A 176 21.10 26.61 -20.99
C ALA A 176 20.33 25.87 -19.88
N TRP A 177 20.24 24.54 -19.96
CA TRP A 177 19.69 23.72 -18.88
C TRP A 177 20.58 23.74 -17.64
N GLN A 178 21.90 23.63 -17.82
CA GLN A 178 22.85 23.69 -16.70
C GLN A 178 22.79 25.06 -15.99
N GLU A 179 22.67 26.15 -16.74
CA GLU A 179 22.50 27.51 -16.20
C GLU A 179 21.19 27.66 -15.44
N SER A 180 20.07 27.16 -15.99
CA SER A 180 18.75 27.20 -15.34
C SER A 180 18.71 26.40 -14.03
N LEU A 181 19.41 25.28 -13.97
CA LEU A 181 19.47 24.41 -12.79
C LEU A 181 20.58 24.81 -11.78
N GLY A 182 21.60 25.54 -12.23
CA GLY A 182 22.74 25.97 -11.42
C GLY A 182 23.83 24.89 -11.25
N ALA A 183 24.77 25.15 -10.33
CA ALA A 183 25.96 24.30 -10.15
C ALA A 183 25.65 22.83 -9.80
N GLU A 184 24.51 22.60 -9.15
CA GLU A 184 24.05 21.28 -8.69
C GLU A 184 23.17 20.55 -9.74
N TRP A 185 23.19 20.98 -11.01
CA TRP A 185 22.28 20.47 -12.05
C TRP A 185 22.26 18.93 -12.15
N LYS A 186 23.40 18.25 -11.99
CA LYS A 186 23.49 16.78 -12.03
C LYS A 186 22.68 16.13 -10.91
N ARG A 187 22.83 16.64 -9.68
CA ARG A 187 22.07 16.16 -8.51
C ARG A 187 20.58 16.41 -8.72
N ILE A 188 20.22 17.59 -9.20
CA ILE A 188 18.82 17.99 -9.43
C ILE A 188 18.19 17.08 -10.47
N GLN A 189 18.85 16.87 -11.61
CA GLN A 189 18.37 15.96 -12.65
C GLN A 189 18.19 14.55 -12.08
N GLN A 190 19.22 13.97 -11.45
CA GLN A 190 19.14 12.62 -10.89
C GLN A 190 18.00 12.46 -9.86
N THR A 191 17.77 13.49 -9.05
CA THR A 191 16.73 13.45 -8.00
C THR A 191 15.33 13.56 -8.58
N TRP A 192 15.12 14.45 -9.57
CA TRP A 192 13.79 14.87 -9.96
C TRP A 192 13.32 14.37 -11.33
N LEU A 193 14.20 13.78 -12.14
CA LEU A 193 13.93 13.41 -13.53
C LEU A 193 12.64 12.60 -13.69
N HIS A 194 12.45 11.57 -12.88
CA HIS A 194 11.31 10.65 -12.98
C HIS A 194 10.17 10.96 -12.00
N THR A 195 10.16 12.15 -11.40
CA THR A 195 9.20 12.51 -10.35
C THR A 195 7.97 13.23 -10.87
N LEU A 196 6.92 13.30 -10.04
CA LEU A 196 5.64 13.95 -10.37
C LEU A 196 5.80 15.36 -10.95
N GLY A 197 6.73 16.14 -10.41
CA GLY A 197 6.97 17.53 -10.82
C GLY A 197 7.50 17.66 -12.25
N ASN A 198 8.22 16.66 -12.76
CA ASN A 198 8.88 16.71 -14.06
C ASN A 198 8.13 16.00 -15.19
N LEU A 199 7.16 15.15 -14.86
CA LEU A 199 6.42 14.35 -15.83
C LEU A 199 5.14 15.05 -16.31
N THR A 200 4.85 14.89 -17.60
CA THR A 200 3.61 15.37 -18.20
C THR A 200 3.20 14.61 -19.46
N LEU A 201 2.11 15.02 -20.12
CA LEU A 201 1.67 14.52 -21.43
C LEU A 201 1.85 15.61 -22.50
N THR A 202 2.21 15.19 -23.71
CA THR A 202 2.29 16.07 -24.89
C THR A 202 2.04 15.31 -26.18
N GLY A 203 1.55 16.01 -27.21
CA GLY A 203 1.52 15.53 -28.59
C GLY A 203 2.75 15.94 -29.41
N TYR A 204 3.61 16.81 -28.87
CA TYR A 204 4.73 17.45 -29.58
C TYR A 204 6.11 16.95 -29.10
N ASN A 205 6.19 15.67 -28.71
CA ASN A 205 7.40 15.13 -28.06
C ASN A 205 8.62 15.12 -28.98
N SER A 206 8.41 14.88 -30.28
CA SER A 206 9.45 14.97 -31.31
C SER A 206 10.05 16.37 -31.42
N GLU A 207 9.21 17.39 -31.28
CA GLU A 207 9.58 18.80 -31.39
C GLU A 207 10.25 19.29 -30.10
N TYR A 208 9.75 18.87 -28.94
CA TYR A 208 10.29 19.25 -27.64
C TYR A 208 11.73 18.81 -27.44
N SER A 209 12.05 17.53 -27.64
CA SER A 209 13.43 16.99 -27.54
C SER A 209 14.20 17.56 -26.31
N ASP A 210 15.49 17.86 -26.48
CA ASP A 210 16.35 18.51 -25.48
C ASP A 210 16.25 20.05 -25.51
N GLN A 211 15.21 20.62 -26.13
CA GLN A 211 15.03 22.07 -26.14
C GLN A 211 14.85 22.63 -24.73
N THR A 212 15.16 23.91 -24.55
CA THR A 212 15.00 24.57 -23.25
C THR A 212 13.52 24.69 -22.90
N PHE A 213 13.22 24.79 -21.61
CA PHE A 213 11.84 24.96 -21.15
C PHE A 213 11.11 26.11 -21.84
N ILE A 214 11.77 27.26 -22.03
CA ILE A 214 11.19 28.43 -22.68
C ILE A 214 10.70 28.10 -24.09
N VAL A 215 11.48 27.34 -24.87
CA VAL A 215 11.05 26.99 -26.22
C VAL A 215 9.89 26.00 -26.19
N LYS A 216 9.95 24.97 -25.33
CA LYS A 216 8.81 24.04 -25.13
C LYS A 216 7.53 24.77 -24.68
N ARG A 217 7.68 25.85 -23.91
CA ARG A 217 6.59 26.67 -23.38
C ARG A 217 5.96 27.56 -24.44
N ASP A 218 6.78 28.23 -25.26
CA ASP A 218 6.36 29.34 -26.14
C ASP A 218 6.20 28.94 -27.61
N MET A 219 6.67 27.76 -28.03
CA MET A 219 6.45 27.27 -29.40
C MET A 219 4.96 27.08 -29.71
N GLU A 220 4.62 27.04 -31.00
CA GLU A 220 3.26 26.75 -31.45
C GLU A 220 2.81 25.37 -30.92
N GLY A 221 1.65 25.34 -30.24
CA GLY A 221 1.17 24.14 -29.55
C GLY A 221 1.86 23.81 -28.22
N GLY A 222 2.83 24.62 -27.78
CA GLY A 222 3.61 24.43 -26.56
C GLY A 222 2.80 24.56 -25.26
N PHE A 223 3.47 24.55 -24.11
CA PHE A 223 2.79 24.52 -22.81
C PHE A 223 1.86 25.71 -22.52
N THR A 224 2.07 26.87 -23.16
CA THR A 224 1.15 28.02 -23.07
C THR A 224 -0.21 27.77 -23.73
N GLN A 225 -0.26 26.91 -24.74
CA GLN A 225 -1.45 26.62 -25.55
C GLN A 225 -2.03 25.23 -25.27
N SER A 226 -1.36 24.43 -24.43
CA SER A 226 -1.75 23.06 -24.14
C SER A 226 -3.15 22.99 -23.48
N PRO A 227 -4.09 22.19 -24.02
CA PRO A 227 -5.42 21.98 -23.43
C PRO A 227 -5.43 20.97 -22.26
N LEU A 228 -4.28 20.34 -21.97
CA LEU A 228 -4.17 19.26 -20.99
C LEU A 228 -4.15 19.79 -19.56
N LYS A 229 -4.95 19.19 -18.68
CA LYS A 229 -5.07 19.56 -17.26
C LYS A 229 -3.76 19.33 -16.50
N VAL A 230 -3.02 18.28 -16.83
CA VAL A 230 -1.70 17.98 -16.26
C VAL A 230 -0.64 19.04 -16.61
N ASN A 231 -0.83 19.79 -17.71
CA ASN A 231 0.03 20.90 -18.13
C ASN A 231 -0.37 22.25 -17.54
N GLN A 232 -1.52 22.34 -16.87
CA GLN A 232 -2.03 23.61 -16.36
C GLN A 232 -1.00 24.30 -15.44
N GLY A 233 -0.75 25.59 -15.71
CA GLY A 233 0.21 26.43 -15.00
C GLY A 233 1.63 26.42 -15.58
N LEU A 234 1.99 25.48 -16.47
CA LEU A 234 3.33 25.46 -17.08
C LEU A 234 3.59 26.68 -17.97
N GLY A 235 2.56 27.21 -18.63
CA GLY A 235 2.66 28.41 -19.46
C GLY A 235 3.06 29.69 -18.70
N GLU A 236 2.89 29.71 -17.37
CA GLU A 236 3.18 30.86 -16.52
C GLU A 236 4.58 30.78 -15.88
N VAL A 237 5.26 29.63 -15.99
CA VAL A 237 6.58 29.43 -15.39
C VAL A 237 7.63 30.13 -16.24
N HIS A 238 8.49 30.96 -15.64
CA HIS A 238 9.53 31.67 -16.37
C HIS A 238 10.90 31.01 -16.35
N VAL A 239 11.20 30.22 -15.31
CA VAL A 239 12.47 29.49 -15.18
C VAL A 239 12.12 28.08 -14.70
N TRP A 240 12.73 27.08 -15.33
CA TRP A 240 12.57 25.69 -14.91
C TRP A 240 13.81 25.26 -14.11
N ASP A 241 13.77 25.53 -12.82
CA ASP A 241 14.78 25.17 -11.83
C ASP A 241 14.26 24.10 -10.85
N GLU A 242 15.07 23.72 -9.85
CA GLU A 242 14.64 22.78 -8.80
C GLU A 242 13.39 23.28 -8.06
N SER A 243 13.30 24.59 -7.81
CA SER A 243 12.16 25.22 -7.14
C SER A 243 10.87 25.05 -7.93
N ALA A 244 10.90 25.28 -9.24
CA ALA A 244 9.75 25.11 -10.13
C ALA A 244 9.25 23.66 -10.17
N ILE A 245 10.18 22.69 -10.20
CA ILE A 245 9.84 21.26 -10.17
C ILE A 245 9.14 20.89 -8.86
N ILE A 246 9.70 21.34 -7.72
CA ILE A 246 9.14 21.08 -6.38
C ILE A 246 7.77 21.74 -6.22
N GLU A 247 7.60 23.00 -6.62
CA GLU A 247 6.32 23.70 -6.50
C GLU A 247 5.24 23.08 -7.38
N ARG A 248 5.59 22.64 -8.60
CA ARG A 248 4.67 21.85 -9.42
C ARG A 248 4.32 20.53 -8.76
N ALA A 249 5.29 19.79 -8.23
CA ALA A 249 5.05 18.53 -7.53
C ALA A 249 4.09 18.71 -6.35
N LYS A 250 4.29 19.72 -5.50
CA LYS A 250 3.38 20.06 -4.38
C LYS A 250 1.95 20.32 -4.85
N ARG A 251 1.79 21.11 -5.92
CA ARG A 251 0.46 21.43 -6.48
C ARG A 251 -0.22 20.18 -7.02
N LEU A 252 0.48 19.36 -7.80
CA LEU A 252 -0.06 18.12 -8.34
C LEU A 252 -0.36 17.10 -7.24
N ALA A 253 0.44 17.01 -6.19
CA ALA A 253 0.20 16.11 -5.06
C ALA A 253 -1.10 16.47 -4.32
N LYS A 254 -1.40 17.76 -4.13
CA LYS A 254 -2.68 18.21 -3.57
C LYS A 254 -3.87 17.79 -4.44
N LEU A 255 -3.73 17.86 -5.76
CA LEU A 255 -4.75 17.37 -6.69
C LEU A 255 -4.87 15.84 -6.64
N ALA A 256 -3.75 15.11 -6.51
CA ALA A 256 -3.74 13.66 -6.44
C ALA A 256 -4.57 13.12 -5.26
N VAL A 257 -4.60 13.81 -4.12
CA VAL A 257 -5.48 13.47 -2.99
C VAL A 257 -6.96 13.48 -3.39
N GLN A 258 -7.36 14.39 -4.29
CA GLN A 258 -8.72 14.46 -4.82
C GLN A 258 -9.00 13.38 -5.88
N VAL A 259 -7.98 12.97 -6.64
CA VAL A 259 -8.11 11.89 -7.62
C VAL A 259 -8.33 10.55 -6.94
N TRP A 260 -7.49 10.24 -5.96
CA TRP A 260 -7.50 8.99 -5.20
C TRP A 260 -7.87 9.26 -3.75
N LYS A 261 -9.15 9.52 -3.49
CA LYS A 261 -9.67 9.91 -2.16
C LYS A 261 -9.66 8.74 -1.18
N SER A 262 -9.20 9.00 0.05
CA SER A 262 -9.44 8.12 1.19
C SER A 262 -10.90 8.21 1.64
N PRO A 263 -11.50 7.13 2.16
CA PRO A 263 -12.74 7.23 2.92
C PRO A 263 -12.58 8.21 4.09
N LYS A 264 -13.70 8.81 4.50
CA LYS A 264 -13.80 9.65 5.70
C LYS A 264 -15.03 9.23 6.49
N LEU A 265 -14.89 9.09 7.80
CA LEU A 265 -15.97 8.85 8.75
C LEU A 265 -15.75 9.74 9.96
N ASP A 266 -16.84 10.03 10.67
CA ASP A 266 -16.75 10.66 11.98
C ASP A 266 -16.09 9.70 12.99
N ASP A 267 -15.27 10.25 13.90
CA ASP A 267 -14.55 9.46 14.89
C ASP A 267 -15.49 8.62 15.78
N THR A 268 -16.70 9.14 16.07
CA THR A 268 -17.69 8.41 16.87
C THR A 268 -18.26 7.21 16.12
N ILE A 269 -18.47 7.34 14.80
CA ILE A 269 -18.91 6.24 13.94
C ILE A 269 -17.79 5.21 13.83
N LEU A 270 -16.56 5.66 13.54
CA LEU A 270 -15.40 4.79 13.38
C LEU A 270 -15.14 3.97 14.66
N ALA A 271 -15.25 4.59 15.83
CA ALA A 271 -15.12 3.92 17.12
C ALA A 271 -16.13 2.78 17.32
N ALA A 272 -17.33 2.87 16.74
CA ALA A 272 -18.33 1.80 16.79
C ALA A 272 -17.98 0.57 15.94
N TYR A 273 -16.99 0.69 15.04
CA TYR A 273 -16.44 -0.42 14.24
C TYR A 273 -15.11 -0.94 14.77
N SER A 274 -14.44 -0.17 15.63
CA SER A 274 -13.22 -0.63 16.29
C SER A 274 -13.51 -1.92 17.08
N PRO A 275 -12.61 -2.91 17.04
CA PRO A 275 -12.71 -4.06 17.93
C PRO A 275 -12.79 -3.53 19.36
N THR A 276 -13.75 -4.01 20.15
CA THR A 276 -13.72 -3.79 21.59
C THR A 276 -12.38 -4.33 22.09
N ALA A 277 -11.50 -3.44 22.57
CA ALA A 277 -10.24 -3.86 23.15
C ALA A 277 -10.56 -4.88 24.26
N GLU A 278 -10.11 -6.11 24.10
CA GLU A 278 -10.02 -6.99 25.26
C GLU A 278 -9.18 -6.24 26.30
N PRO A 279 -9.55 -6.29 27.59
CA PRO A 279 -8.82 -5.57 28.62
C PRO A 279 -7.34 -5.90 28.47
N SER A 280 -6.55 -4.90 28.10
CA SER A 280 -5.11 -5.04 27.96
C SER A 280 -4.61 -5.67 29.24
N SER A 281 -3.87 -6.76 29.11
CA SER A 281 -3.29 -7.42 30.25
C SER A 281 -2.54 -6.41 31.15
N ASN A 282 -2.88 -6.37 32.44
CA ASN A 282 -2.19 -5.53 33.43
C ASN A 282 -0.79 -6.07 33.80
N TYR A 283 -0.33 -7.14 33.14
CA TYR A 283 0.99 -7.70 33.39
C TYR A 283 2.07 -6.83 32.73
N THR A 284 3.21 -6.76 33.39
CA THR A 284 4.41 -6.07 32.96
C THR A 284 5.57 -7.04 32.95
N ILE A 285 6.70 -6.60 32.39
CA ILE A 285 7.94 -7.38 32.42
C ILE A 285 8.37 -7.82 33.84
N ASN A 286 7.98 -7.08 34.88
CA ASN A 286 8.33 -7.38 36.26
C ASN A 286 7.48 -8.52 36.86
N ASP A 287 6.36 -8.87 36.23
CA ASP A 287 5.49 -9.97 36.66
C ASP A 287 5.99 -11.35 36.20
N HIS A 288 7.07 -11.40 35.43
CA HIS A 288 7.71 -12.63 34.97
C HIS A 288 8.96 -12.95 35.81
N PRO A 289 8.91 -13.95 36.71
CA PRO A 289 9.98 -14.20 37.68
C PRO A 289 11.36 -14.42 37.04
N HIS A 290 11.41 -15.14 35.91
CA HIS A 290 12.68 -15.41 35.24
C HIS A 290 13.29 -14.18 34.54
N LEU A 291 12.50 -13.13 34.25
CA LEU A 291 12.99 -11.86 33.70
C LEU A 291 13.47 -10.87 34.79
N THR A 292 13.41 -11.25 36.06
CA THR A 292 14.01 -10.46 37.16
C THR A 292 15.51 -10.72 37.31
N THR A 293 16.02 -11.82 36.74
CA THR A 293 17.45 -12.16 36.82
C THR A 293 18.25 -11.37 35.78
N PRO A 294 19.42 -10.78 36.12
CA PRO A 294 20.16 -9.92 35.19
C PRO A 294 20.53 -10.58 33.86
N ALA A 295 20.95 -11.85 33.90
CA ALA A 295 21.36 -12.56 32.69
C ALA A 295 20.19 -12.79 31.72
N MET A 296 19.07 -13.33 32.22
CA MET A 296 17.89 -13.59 31.38
C MET A 296 17.20 -12.28 30.96
N ARG A 297 17.20 -11.26 31.82
CA ARG A 297 16.69 -9.93 31.48
C ARG A 297 17.45 -9.32 30.31
N SER A 298 18.78 -9.36 30.35
CA SER A 298 19.61 -8.86 29.25
C SER A 298 19.36 -9.62 27.94
N LEU A 299 19.29 -10.96 27.98
CA LEU A 299 18.98 -11.77 26.80
C LEU A 299 17.60 -11.41 26.22
N PHE A 300 16.59 -11.27 27.09
CA PHE A 300 15.24 -10.91 26.69
C PHE A 300 15.15 -9.50 26.10
N GLU A 301 15.79 -8.48 26.69
CA GLU A 301 15.72 -7.11 26.17
C GLU A 301 16.38 -6.98 24.79
N VAL A 302 17.47 -7.71 24.52
CA VAL A 302 18.08 -7.73 23.18
C VAL A 302 17.16 -8.45 22.19
N PHE A 303 16.61 -9.61 22.57
CA PHE A 303 15.62 -10.32 21.75
C PHE A 303 14.41 -9.43 21.42
N ARG A 304 13.82 -8.80 22.44
CA ARG A 304 12.69 -7.88 22.35
C ARG A 304 12.95 -6.75 21.37
N LYS A 305 14.12 -6.11 21.46
CA LYS A 305 14.51 -5.03 20.55
C LYS A 305 14.56 -5.50 19.10
N GLU A 306 15.17 -6.66 18.85
CA GLU A 306 15.27 -7.21 17.49
C GLU A 306 13.91 -7.61 16.93
N VAL A 307 13.02 -8.21 17.74
CA VAL A 307 11.66 -8.58 17.30
C VAL A 307 10.80 -7.35 17.01
N LEU A 308 10.84 -6.32 17.85
CA LEU A 308 10.12 -5.07 17.61
C LEU A 308 10.67 -4.30 16.40
N ALA A 309 11.93 -4.51 16.04
CA ALA A 309 12.56 -3.92 14.86
C ALA A 309 12.27 -4.68 13.55
N LEU A 310 11.62 -5.86 13.61
CA LEU A 310 11.31 -6.65 12.41
C LEU A 310 10.38 -5.91 11.45
N ASP A 311 9.33 -5.26 11.99
CA ASP A 311 8.39 -4.45 11.21
C ASP A 311 7.68 -3.43 12.12
N PRO A 312 7.39 -2.20 11.66
CA PRO A 312 6.65 -1.20 12.43
C PRO A 312 5.27 -1.64 12.91
N CYS A 313 4.68 -2.70 12.35
CA CYS A 313 3.40 -3.26 12.79
C CYS A 313 3.50 -4.17 14.03
N VAL A 314 4.71 -4.56 14.45
CA VAL A 314 4.89 -5.49 15.57
C VAL A 314 4.55 -4.81 16.89
N SER A 315 3.65 -5.44 17.65
CA SER A 315 3.30 -5.04 19.02
C SER A 315 3.65 -6.13 20.02
N GLU A 316 3.94 -5.74 21.25
CA GLU A 316 4.23 -6.63 22.37
C GLU A 316 3.15 -6.55 23.44
N GLU A 317 2.79 -7.68 24.02
CA GLU A 317 1.92 -7.74 25.19
C GLU A 317 2.47 -8.75 26.20
N PHE A 318 2.59 -8.34 27.46
CA PHE A 318 2.92 -9.24 28.56
C PHE A 318 1.62 -9.91 29.03
N LEU A 319 1.57 -11.22 29.07
CA LEU A 319 0.46 -12.00 29.63
C LEU A 319 0.93 -12.75 30.88
N LYS A 320 0.01 -13.26 31.70
CA LYS A 320 0.32 -13.89 33.00
C LYS A 320 1.50 -14.87 32.98
N LEU A 321 1.62 -15.66 31.91
CA LEU A 321 2.59 -16.75 31.80
C LEU A 321 3.64 -16.56 30.71
N TYR A 322 3.40 -15.67 29.74
CA TYR A 322 4.24 -15.52 28.56
C TYR A 322 4.13 -14.10 27.98
N VAL A 323 5.12 -13.71 27.20
CA VAL A 323 5.10 -12.47 26.42
C VAL A 323 4.74 -12.83 24.99
N VAL A 324 3.81 -12.12 24.39
CA VAL A 324 3.40 -12.35 23.00
C VAL A 324 3.83 -11.19 22.13
N TYR A 325 4.35 -11.51 20.96
CA TYR A 325 4.53 -10.54 19.88
C TYR A 325 3.50 -10.82 18.78
N LYS A 326 2.81 -9.75 18.37
CA LYS A 326 1.70 -9.77 17.42
C LYS A 326 1.99 -8.84 16.26
N ALA A 327 1.54 -9.20 15.06
CA ALA A 327 1.26 -8.24 14.00
C ALA A 327 -0.27 -8.15 13.83
N GLU A 328 -0.89 -9.19 13.28
CA GLU A 328 -2.37 -9.29 13.26
C GLU A 328 -2.91 -10.16 14.40
N THR A 329 -2.24 -11.28 14.57
CA THR A 329 -2.40 -12.29 15.60
C THR A 329 -1.02 -12.54 16.19
N ASN A 330 -0.91 -13.43 17.17
CA ASN A 330 0.39 -13.87 17.69
C ASN A 330 1.21 -14.48 16.54
N PHE A 331 2.49 -14.09 16.41
CA PHE A 331 3.46 -14.79 15.55
C PHE A 331 4.59 -15.42 16.36
N VAL A 332 4.86 -14.93 17.56
CA VAL A 332 5.72 -15.62 18.53
C VAL A 332 5.24 -15.42 19.96
N ASP A 333 5.12 -16.53 20.69
CA ASP A 333 4.88 -16.56 22.12
C ASP A 333 6.20 -16.91 22.84
N VAL A 334 6.60 -16.10 23.83
CA VAL A 334 7.86 -16.24 24.57
C VAL A 334 7.58 -16.57 26.02
N VAL A 335 8.04 -17.73 26.47
CA VAL A 335 8.01 -18.16 27.87
C VAL A 335 9.41 -18.06 28.46
N PRO A 336 9.69 -17.07 29.31
CA PRO A 336 10.94 -17.01 30.05
C PRO A 336 11.08 -18.23 30.98
N GLN A 337 12.24 -18.89 30.96
CA GLN A 337 12.59 -19.99 31.86
C GLN A 337 13.90 -19.68 32.56
N ALA A 338 14.26 -20.47 33.59
CA ALA A 338 15.47 -20.24 34.38
C ALA A 338 16.78 -20.25 33.56
N LYS A 339 16.83 -21.00 32.44
CA LYS A 339 18.04 -21.20 31.63
C LYS A 339 17.94 -20.74 30.18
N ARG A 340 16.73 -20.43 29.69
CA ARG A 340 16.47 -20.06 28.30
C ARG A 340 15.14 -19.33 28.15
N LEU A 341 14.97 -18.64 27.05
CA LEU A 341 13.65 -18.26 26.52
C LEU A 341 13.14 -19.42 25.67
N ARG A 342 11.90 -19.87 25.92
CA ARG A 342 11.23 -20.84 25.05
C ARG A 342 10.26 -20.09 24.16
N LEU A 343 10.50 -20.15 22.85
CA LEU A 343 9.69 -19.49 21.83
C LEU A 343 8.79 -20.53 21.17
N SER A 344 7.53 -20.17 20.97
CA SER A 344 6.60 -20.91 20.11
C SER A 344 6.29 -20.04 18.91
N LEU A 345 6.61 -20.51 17.71
CA LEU A 345 6.40 -19.76 16.46
C LEU A 345 5.08 -20.21 15.83
N ASN A 346 4.22 -19.25 15.52
CA ASN A 346 2.88 -19.50 14.97
C ASN A 346 2.89 -19.81 13.48
N MET A 347 3.47 -20.95 13.12
CA MET A 347 3.48 -21.50 11.76
C MET A 347 3.55 -23.03 11.81
N SER A 348 3.33 -23.69 10.68
CA SER A 348 3.45 -25.14 10.60
C SER A 348 4.92 -25.58 10.66
N PHE A 349 5.19 -26.68 11.37
CA PHE A 349 6.54 -27.27 11.42
C PHE A 349 7.01 -27.75 10.04
N ALA A 350 6.11 -28.09 9.12
CA ALA A 350 6.50 -28.47 7.76
C ALA A 350 7.00 -27.28 6.92
N GLU A 351 6.71 -26.04 7.34
CA GLU A 351 7.01 -24.82 6.58
C GLU A 351 8.23 -24.07 7.09
N ILE A 352 8.75 -24.40 8.29
CA ILE A 352 9.93 -23.71 8.84
C ILE A 352 11.20 -24.18 8.13
N ILE A 353 11.98 -23.22 7.64
CA ILE A 353 13.31 -23.45 7.10
C ILE A 353 14.30 -23.35 8.26
N ASP A 354 14.70 -24.49 8.79
CA ASP A 354 15.62 -24.63 9.92
C ASP A 354 16.85 -25.50 9.54
N PRO A 355 17.86 -24.95 8.83
CA PRO A 355 19.06 -25.70 8.44
C PRO A 355 19.86 -26.28 9.61
N LYS A 356 19.75 -25.72 10.82
CA LYS A 356 20.42 -26.21 12.03
C LYS A 356 19.64 -27.30 12.77
N GLY A 357 18.37 -27.55 12.41
CA GLY A 357 17.53 -28.59 13.02
C GLY A 357 17.30 -28.41 14.52
N ILE A 358 17.27 -27.17 15.00
CA ILE A 358 17.09 -26.84 16.44
C ILE A 358 15.61 -26.67 16.84
N CYS A 359 14.72 -26.51 15.86
CA CYS A 359 13.29 -26.45 16.05
C CYS A 359 12.70 -27.81 16.42
N LYS A 360 11.63 -27.80 17.22
CA LYS A 360 10.89 -29.00 17.61
C LYS A 360 9.46 -28.92 17.13
N ASP A 361 8.97 -30.02 16.54
CA ASP A 361 7.56 -30.20 16.20
C ASP A 361 6.76 -30.40 17.48
N VAL A 362 5.83 -29.48 17.74
CA VAL A 362 4.93 -29.53 18.90
C VAL A 362 3.46 -29.69 18.53
N THR A 363 3.13 -29.94 17.25
CA THR A 363 1.77 -30.01 16.69
C THR A 363 0.81 -30.88 17.52
N LYS A 364 1.30 -32.01 18.06
CA LYS A 364 0.46 -33.02 18.75
C LYS A 364 0.56 -32.99 20.27
N LEU A 365 1.25 -32.00 20.85
CA LEU A 365 1.59 -32.02 22.28
C LEU A 365 0.54 -31.38 23.20
N GLY A 366 -0.61 -30.91 22.68
CA GLY A 366 -1.71 -30.36 23.50
C GLY A 366 -1.27 -29.20 24.40
N ARG A 367 -0.38 -28.35 23.90
CA ARG A 367 0.23 -27.26 24.67
C ARG A 367 -0.54 -25.96 24.50
N TRP A 368 -0.42 -25.10 25.52
CA TRP A 368 -0.86 -23.71 25.46
C TRP A 368 0.15 -22.92 24.61
N GLY A 369 -0.28 -22.44 23.44
CA GLY A 369 0.50 -21.62 22.51
C GLY A 369 -0.07 -21.69 21.10
N ASN A 370 0.05 -20.61 20.33
CA ASN A 370 -0.35 -20.60 18.92
C ASN A 370 0.87 -21.00 18.07
N GLY A 371 0.88 -22.22 17.51
CA GLY A 371 1.93 -22.67 16.58
C GLY A 371 2.46 -24.08 16.80
N ASP A 372 3.06 -24.65 15.73
CA ASP A 372 3.56 -26.03 15.70
C ASP A 372 5.09 -26.12 15.92
N VAL A 373 5.79 -24.98 16.06
CA VAL A 373 7.25 -24.91 16.13
C VAL A 373 7.71 -24.36 17.48
N GLU A 374 8.54 -25.12 18.22
CA GLU A 374 9.25 -24.63 19.41
C GLU A 374 10.75 -24.45 19.13
N VAL A 375 11.32 -23.32 19.56
CA VAL A 375 12.77 -23.10 19.59
C VAL A 375 13.20 -22.48 20.92
N GLY A 376 14.40 -22.84 21.39
CA GLY A 376 14.98 -22.25 22.61
C GLY A 376 16.04 -21.20 22.26
N LEU A 377 16.10 -20.12 23.04
CA LEU A 377 17.15 -19.11 22.98
C LEU A 377 17.84 -19.03 24.35
N SER A 378 19.10 -19.44 24.42
CA SER A 378 19.86 -19.55 25.68
C SER A 378 21.05 -18.59 25.76
N SER A 379 21.53 -18.07 24.63
CA SER A 379 22.64 -17.12 24.56
C SER A 379 22.48 -16.08 23.45
N LEU A 380 23.24 -14.99 23.50
CA LEU A 380 23.23 -13.96 22.45
C LEU A 380 23.85 -14.45 21.13
N GLU A 381 24.66 -15.50 21.15
CA GLU A 381 25.27 -16.08 19.94
C GLU A 381 24.23 -16.80 19.06
N GLU A 382 23.18 -17.36 19.67
CA GLU A 382 22.07 -18.01 18.99
C GLU A 382 21.08 -16.99 18.39
N LEU A 383 21.08 -15.76 18.91
CA LEU A 383 20.07 -14.75 18.62
C LEU A 383 19.89 -14.46 17.13
N PRO A 384 20.94 -14.21 16.31
CA PRO A 384 20.74 -13.89 14.89
C PRO A 384 20.00 -15.00 14.13
N TYR A 385 20.28 -16.26 14.47
CA TYR A 385 19.63 -17.40 13.85
C TYR A 385 18.18 -17.54 14.31
N VAL A 386 17.92 -17.40 15.62
CA VAL A 386 16.57 -17.46 16.17
C VAL A 386 15.69 -16.33 15.64
N ILE A 387 16.23 -15.12 15.47
CA ILE A 387 15.51 -14.01 14.84
C ILE A 387 15.16 -14.33 13.37
N GLY A 388 16.01 -15.04 12.65
CA GLY A 388 15.69 -15.56 11.31
C GLY A 388 14.48 -16.50 11.30
N LEU A 389 14.35 -17.37 12.31
CA LEU A 389 13.18 -18.25 12.46
C LEU A 389 11.92 -17.47 12.86
N VAL A 390 12.03 -16.52 13.79
CA VAL A 390 10.92 -15.64 14.20
C VAL A 390 10.41 -14.81 13.02
N ARG A 391 11.32 -14.31 12.17
CA ARG A 391 10.99 -13.57 10.96
C ARG A 391 10.14 -14.39 9.99
N GLN A 392 10.44 -15.68 9.80
CA GLN A 392 9.61 -16.56 8.94
C GLN A 392 8.16 -16.64 9.43
N SER A 393 7.94 -16.72 10.75
CA SER A 393 6.60 -16.72 11.35
C SER A 393 5.85 -15.40 11.11
N LEU A 394 6.55 -14.27 11.22
CA LEU A 394 6.00 -12.95 10.89
C LEU A 394 5.67 -12.84 9.39
N GLU A 395 6.61 -13.15 8.51
CA GLU A 395 6.45 -13.11 7.04
C GLU A 395 5.25 -13.96 6.59
N LYS A 396 5.12 -15.18 7.14
CA LYS A 396 3.97 -16.07 6.89
C LYS A 396 2.65 -15.40 7.23
N GLN A 397 2.59 -14.68 8.35
CA GLN A 397 1.40 -13.97 8.79
C GLN A 397 1.09 -12.76 7.89
N LEU A 398 2.12 -12.02 7.47
CA LEU A 398 2.03 -10.85 6.60
C LEU A 398 1.74 -11.21 5.13
N GLY A 399 1.86 -12.49 4.78
CA GLY A 399 1.59 -13.00 3.43
C GLY A 399 2.81 -13.00 2.51
N ASP A 400 4.01 -12.79 3.05
CA ASP A 400 5.26 -13.04 2.33
C ASP A 400 5.49 -14.55 2.23
N THR A 401 4.89 -15.16 1.21
CA THR A 401 5.40 -16.45 0.71
C THR A 401 6.56 -16.15 -0.22
N SER A 402 7.73 -15.88 0.37
CA SER A 402 9.00 -15.90 -0.34
C SER A 402 9.22 -17.31 -0.88
N ASN A 403 8.76 -17.59 -2.10
CA ASN A 403 9.36 -18.64 -2.91
C ASN A 403 10.73 -18.10 -3.34
N ALA A 404 11.75 -18.39 -2.52
CA ALA A 404 13.14 -18.34 -2.94
C ALA A 404 13.55 -19.70 -3.51
#